data_AF-A0A1H4WZK8-F1
#
_entry.id   AF-A0A1H4WZK8-F1
#
_cell.length_a   1.000
_cell.length_b   1.000
_cell.length_c   1.000
_cell.angle_alpha   90.00
_cell.angle_beta   90.00
_cell.angle_gamma   90.00
#
_symmetry.space_group_name_H-M   'P 1'
#
loop_
_entity.id
_entity.type
_entity.pdbx_description
1 polymer ?
#
loop_
_entity_poly.entity_id
_entity_poly.type
_entity_poly.pdbx_seq_one_letter_code
_entity_poly.pdbx_strand_id
1 'polypeptide(L)'
;MRPRLTKAPLDPPYPNPASGAGGHPVTEDIFARALEVQRHALRAGFHRALSLPDLLIAATAELNRLTVLHYDGDFDMIASLTGRPAEWVVPPGSADR
;
A
#
# COMPACT_ATOMS: atom_id res chain seq x y z
N MET A 1 -26.10 24.86 12.84
CA MET A 1 -26.73 23.56 12.52
C MET A 1 -25.98 22.98 11.32
N ARG A 2 -25.09 21.99 11.51
CA ARG A 2 -24.31 21.38 10.41
C ARG A 2 -25.02 20.10 9.94
N PRO A 3 -25.18 19.86 8.62
CA PRO A 3 -25.79 18.63 8.15
C PRO A 3 -24.85 17.45 8.45
N ARG A 4 -25.43 16.39 9.03
CA ARG A 4 -24.76 15.10 9.22
C ARG A 4 -24.55 14.50 7.82
N LEU A 5 -23.30 14.39 7.37
CA LEU A 5 -22.99 13.63 6.17
C LEU A 5 -23.23 12.15 6.49
N THR A 6 -24.30 11.59 5.95
CA THR A 6 -24.53 10.14 5.92
C THR A 6 -23.51 9.55 4.95
N LYS A 7 -22.67 8.62 5.42
CA LYS A 7 -21.79 7.82 4.58
C LYS A 7 -22.66 7.07 3.58
N ALA A 8 -22.63 7.47 2.31
CA ALA A 8 -23.27 6.69 1.26
C ALA A 8 -22.64 5.29 1.23
N PRO A 9 -23.40 4.22 0.95
CA PRO A 9 -22.80 2.90 0.77
C PRO A 9 -21.85 3.00 -0.43
N LEU A 10 -20.57 2.65 -0.24
CA LEU A 10 -19.76 2.28 -1.39
C LEU A 10 -20.35 0.98 -1.93
N ASP A 11 -20.97 1.01 -3.10
CA ASP A 11 -21.19 -0.21 -3.87
C ASP A 11 -19.82 -0.80 -4.21
N PRO A 12 -19.50 -2.04 -3.79
CA PRO A 12 -18.13 -2.55 -3.92
C PRO A 12 -17.89 -3.09 -5.32
N PRO A 13 -16.83 -2.64 -6.03
CA PRO A 13 -16.05 -3.53 -6.87
C PRO A 13 -14.98 -4.28 -6.04
N TYR A 14 -14.88 -4.06 -4.73
CA TYR A 14 -13.88 -4.75 -3.93
C TYR A 14 -14.30 -6.21 -3.72
N PRO A 15 -13.46 -7.19 -4.08
CA PRO A 15 -13.66 -8.56 -3.66
C PRO A 15 -13.78 -8.58 -2.13
N ASN A 16 -14.73 -9.37 -1.64
CA ASN A 16 -15.00 -9.56 -0.22
C ASN A 16 -13.67 -9.71 0.58
N PRO A 17 -13.36 -8.81 1.55
CA PRO A 17 -12.12 -8.89 2.31
C PRO A 17 -12.01 -10.19 3.12
N ALA A 18 -13.13 -10.87 3.38
CA ALA A 18 -13.15 -12.17 4.06
C ALA A 18 -12.55 -13.31 3.22
N SER A 19 -12.19 -13.08 1.95
CA SER A 19 -11.57 -14.09 1.08
C SER A 19 -10.04 -14.09 1.13
N GLY A 20 -9.41 -13.08 1.76
CA GLY A 20 -7.95 -12.89 1.68
C GLY A 20 -7.27 -12.20 2.88
N ALA A 21 -8.02 -11.73 3.88
CA ALA A 21 -7.45 -11.02 5.04
C ALA A 21 -6.93 -11.99 6.13
N GLY A 22 -6.05 -12.91 5.76
CA GLY A 22 -5.21 -13.59 6.75
C GLY A 22 -4.23 -12.58 7.36
N GLY A 23 -3.97 -12.66 8.66
CA GLY A 23 -2.84 -11.92 9.23
C GLY A 23 -1.54 -12.48 8.66
N HIS A 24 -0.71 -11.62 8.05
CA HIS A 24 0.61 -12.01 7.56
C HIS A 24 1.67 -11.50 8.55
N PRO A 25 2.33 -12.39 9.32
CA PRO A 25 3.39 -11.95 10.22
C PRO A 25 4.56 -11.41 9.40
N VAL A 26 5.17 -10.34 9.88
CA VAL A 26 6.40 -9.81 9.29
C VAL A 26 7.54 -10.78 9.66
N THR A 27 8.00 -11.52 8.67
CA THR A 27 9.12 -12.47 8.78
C THR A 27 10.45 -11.78 8.46
N GLU A 28 11.57 -12.48 8.71
CA GLU A 28 12.87 -11.94 8.33
C GLU A 28 13.05 -11.78 6.82
N ASP A 29 12.41 -12.63 6.01
CA ASP A 29 12.41 -12.47 4.56
C ASP A 29 11.69 -11.19 4.12
N ILE A 30 10.60 -10.82 4.81
CA ILE A 30 9.89 -9.55 4.58
C ILE A 30 10.79 -8.38 4.96
N PHE A 31 11.48 -8.43 6.11
CA PHE A 31 12.42 -7.38 6.51
C PHE A 31 13.58 -7.25 5.52
N ALA A 32 14.19 -8.37 5.11
CA ALA A 32 15.27 -8.40 4.15
C ALA A 32 14.85 -7.78 2.82
N ARG A 33 13.65 -8.13 2.34
CA ARG A 33 13.07 -7.58 1.12
C ARG A 33 12.79 -6.08 1.23
N ALA A 34 12.21 -5.62 2.33
CA ALA A 34 11.98 -4.20 2.57
C ALA A 34 13.30 -3.39 2.53
N LEU A 35 14.38 -3.92 3.12
CA LEU A 35 15.70 -3.29 3.07
C LEU A 35 16.32 -3.31 1.67
N GLU A 36 16.08 -4.34 0.87
CA GLU A 36 16.51 -4.38 -0.53
C GLU A 36 15.85 -3.26 -1.34
N VAL A 37 14.52 -3.12 -1.23
CA VAL A 37 13.75 -2.06 -1.89
C VAL A 37 14.20 -0.69 -1.41
N GLN A 38 14.46 -0.52 -0.10
CA GLN A 38 15.00 0.72 0.44
C GLN A 38 16.35 1.10 -0.17
N ARG A 39 17.28 0.13 -0.29
CA ARG A 39 18.58 0.37 -0.91
C ARG A 39 18.43 0.74 -2.39
N HIS A 40 17.50 0.11 -3.10
CA HIS A 40 17.21 0.47 -4.48
C HIS A 40 16.67 1.90 -4.57
N ALA A 41 15.69 2.25 -3.74
CA ALA A 41 15.12 3.60 -3.65
C ALA A 41 16.20 4.66 -3.39
N LEU A 42 17.09 4.40 -2.41
CA LEU A 42 18.22 5.29 -2.10
C LEU A 42 19.16 5.48 -3.30
N ARG A 43 19.49 4.41 -4.02
CA ARG A 43 20.33 4.48 -5.23
C ARG A 43 19.65 5.22 -6.38
N ALA A 44 18.32 5.14 -6.46
CA ALA A 44 17.51 5.87 -7.44
C ALA A 44 17.24 7.34 -7.03
N GLY A 45 17.74 7.78 -5.88
CA GLY A 45 17.61 9.16 -5.42
C GLY A 45 16.39 9.44 -4.54
N PHE A 46 15.61 8.43 -4.15
CA PHE A 46 14.46 8.55 -3.24
C PHE A 46 14.88 8.44 -1.78
N HIS A 47 15.66 9.41 -1.29
CA HIS A 47 16.31 9.36 0.03
C HIS A 47 15.44 9.82 1.21
N ARG A 48 14.26 10.39 0.95
CA ARG A 48 13.34 10.88 2.00
C ARG A 48 11.87 10.51 1.81
N ALA A 49 11.54 9.76 0.75
CA ALA A 49 10.16 9.53 0.37
C ALA A 49 9.57 8.24 0.97
N LEU A 50 10.34 7.16 1.10
CA LEU A 50 9.74 5.86 1.47
C LEU A 50 9.96 5.52 2.94
N SER A 51 8.86 5.43 3.69
CA SER A 51 8.90 5.02 5.09
C SER A 51 9.18 3.51 5.23
N LEU A 52 9.81 3.10 6.33
CA LEU A 52 10.01 1.67 6.62
C LEU A 52 8.68 0.90 6.76
N PRO A 53 7.63 1.43 7.42
CA PRO A 53 6.31 0.79 7.41
C PRO A 53 5.76 0.49 6.01
N ASP A 54 5.83 1.43 5.06
CA ASP A 54 5.27 1.22 3.72
C ASP A 54 6.06 0.15 2.96
N LEU A 55 7.39 0.14 3.14
CA LEU A 55 8.24 -0.91 2.58
C LEU A 55 7.93 -2.28 3.16
N LEU A 56 7.62 -2.39 4.45
CA LEU A 56 7.21 -3.66 5.08
C LEU A 56 5.84 -4.12 4.58
N ILE A 57 4.88 -3.20 4.41
CA ILE A 57 3.56 -3.50 3.84
C ILE A 57 3.71 -4.02 2.40
N ALA A 58 4.49 -3.31 1.58
CA ALA A 58 4.72 -3.68 0.19
C ALA A 58 5.47 -5.02 0.06
N ALA A 59 6.50 -5.24 0.88
CA ALA A 59 7.24 -6.51 0.90
C ALA A 59 6.36 -7.68 1.37
N THR A 60 5.49 -7.44 2.35
CA THR A 60 4.50 -8.44 2.80
C THR A 60 3.56 -8.79 1.66
N ALA A 61 3.01 -7.79 0.96
CA ALA A 61 2.11 -8.03 -0.16
C ALA A 61 2.82 -8.76 -1.31
N GLU A 62 4.03 -8.35 -1.68
CA GLU A 62 4.85 -8.98 -2.72
C GLU A 62 5.08 -10.47 -2.45
N LEU A 63 5.59 -10.81 -1.25
CA LEU A 63 5.94 -12.19 -0.91
C LEU A 63 4.71 -13.09 -0.74
N ASN A 64 3.55 -12.51 -0.44
CA ASN A 64 2.28 -13.22 -0.34
C ASN A 64 1.42 -13.14 -1.61
N ARG A 65 1.92 -12.54 -2.71
CA ARG A 65 1.22 -12.36 -3.99
C ARG A 65 -0.10 -11.60 -3.86
N LEU A 66 -0.11 -10.59 -3.01
CA LEU A 66 -1.23 -9.68 -2.78
C LEU A 66 -1.01 -8.36 -3.51
N THR A 67 -2.11 -7.63 -3.72
CA THR A 67 -2.09 -6.24 -4.18
C THR A 67 -2.21 -5.33 -2.98
N VAL A 68 -1.37 -4.29 -2.89
CA VAL A 68 -1.53 -3.27 -1.85
C VAL A 68 -2.67 -2.36 -2.25
N LEU A 69 -3.68 -2.25 -1.40
CA LEU A 69 -4.76 -1.29 -1.56
C LEU A 69 -4.46 -0.07 -0.67
N HIS A 70 -4.30 1.12 -1.25
CA HIS A 70 -3.76 2.30 -0.55
C HIS A 70 -4.49 3.61 -0.86
N TYR A 71 -4.20 4.63 -0.05
CA TYR A 71 -4.51 6.04 -0.32
C TYR A 71 -3.31 6.92 0.07
N ASP A 72 -2.14 6.50 -0.39
CA ASP A 72 -0.86 7.14 -0.14
C ASP A 72 0.03 7.03 -1.39
N GLY A 73 0.62 8.14 -1.83
CA GLY A 73 1.43 8.21 -3.05
C GLY A 73 2.76 7.44 -2.95
N ASP A 74 3.20 7.12 -1.74
CA ASP A 74 4.43 6.34 -1.54
C ASP A 74 4.34 4.93 -2.15
N PHE A 75 3.15 4.34 -2.19
CA PHE A 75 2.95 3.04 -2.82
C PHE A 75 3.04 3.06 -4.35
N ASP A 76 2.71 4.17 -5.00
CA ASP A 76 2.95 4.33 -6.45
C ASP A 76 4.47 4.36 -6.73
N MET A 77 5.23 5.05 -5.88
CA MET A 77 6.69 5.07 -5.97
C MET A 77 7.28 3.67 -5.73
N ILE A 78 6.82 2.95 -4.71
CA ILE A 78 7.24 1.56 -4.44
C ILE A 78 6.88 0.64 -5.61
N ALA A 79 5.67 0.74 -6.16
CA ALA A 79 5.23 -0.04 -7.32
C ALA A 79 6.13 0.22 -8.54
N SER A 80 6.50 1.48 -8.78
CA SER A 80 7.41 1.85 -9.88
C SER A 80 8.81 1.24 -9.74
N LEU A 81 9.32 1.09 -8.50
CA LEU A 81 10.63 0.50 -8.21
C LEU A 81 10.64 -1.03 -8.25
N THR A 82 9.52 -1.66 -7.89
CA THR A 82 9.44 -3.12 -7.64
C THR A 82 8.66 -3.87 -8.73
N GLY A 83 7.89 -3.16 -9.55
CA GLY A 83 6.95 -3.72 -10.52
C GLY A 83 5.77 -4.46 -9.85
N ARG A 84 5.52 -4.22 -8.56
CA ARG A 84 4.47 -4.93 -7.80
C ARG A 84 3.15 -4.16 -7.85
N PRO A 85 2.01 -4.89 -7.83
CA PRO A 85 0.71 -4.25 -7.94
C PRO A 85 0.37 -3.44 -6.68
N ALA A 86 -0.03 -2.20 -6.90
CA ALA A 86 -0.63 -1.32 -5.92
C ALA A 86 -1.86 -0.63 -6.55
N GLU A 87 -2.93 -0.47 -5.79
CA GLU A 87 -4.19 0.10 -6.25
C GLU A 87 -4.70 1.15 -5.27
N TRP A 88 -5.17 2.27 -5.81
CA TRP A 88 -5.84 3.31 -5.05
C TRP A 88 -7.23 2.85 -4.59
N VAL A 89 -7.55 2.98 -3.30
CA VAL A 89 -8.91 2.69 -2.78
C VAL A 89 -9.96 3.53 -3.51
N VAL A 90 -9.68 4.81 -3.73
CA VAL A 90 -10.48 5.75 -4.51
C VAL A 90 -9.52 6.66 -5.27
N PRO A 91 -9.96 7.36 -6.33
CA PRO A 91 -9.09 8.27 -7.07
C PRO A 91 -8.34 9.26 -6.15
N PRO A 92 -7.05 9.55 -6.42
CA PRO A 92 -6.27 10.47 -5.59
C PRO A 92 -6.93 11.85 -5.49
N GLY A 93 -6.88 12.46 -4.31
CA GLY A 93 -7.52 13.75 -4.01
C GLY A 93 -9.02 13.70 -3.75
N SER A 94 -9.69 12.54 -3.89
CA SER A 94 -11.14 12.43 -3.69
C SER A 94 -11.58 12.24 -2.23
N ALA A 95 -10.68 11.79 -1.35
CA ALA A 95 -10.97 11.51 0.07
C ALA A 95 -10.34 12.51 1.06
N ASP A 96 -9.79 13.63 0.60
CA ASP A 96 -9.01 14.59 1.41
C ASP A 96 -9.88 15.60 2.19
N ARG A 97 -11.20 15.37 2.28
CA ARG A 97 -12.20 16.34 2.81
C ARG A 97 -12.57 16.15 4.27
#